data_AF-A0A8J3SJY8-F1
#
_entry.id   AF-A0A8J3SJY8-F1
#
_cell.length_a   1.000
_cell.length_b   1.000
_cell.length_c   1.000
_cell.angle_alpha   90.00
_cell.angle_beta   90.00
_cell.angle_gamma   90.00
#
_symmetry.space_group_name_H-M   'P 1'
#
loop_
_entity.id
_entity.type
_entity.pdbx_description
1 polymer ?
#
loop_
_entity_poly.entity_id
_entity_poly.type
_entity_poly.pdbx_seq_one_letter_code
_entity_poly.pdbx_strand_id
1 'polypeptide(L)'
;MASDTTGPPPGRESLGPSYWRLWTSSGLSNLADGIVRIALPLAAVQVTRSPALIAGLAIAVTLPWLLFALHAGALADRADRRRMMLAANGARAVLLAVLALMIVFDAGSIWVLYVVAFCIGTTETLYDTAAQSILPQIVPRERLSRANGRLYAVELTANEFVGPPLAGFLVAAGLAAAFFAPAAMWAAAVAALLLVRGPFRVERDLSTSLRADIAEGLRFLWRHRLLRTLAVMVGVFNFATNAVLAVFVLYAVGPASVMELSEPAFGLLLATIAAGSLCGSFVAERIERRLGRARCLALAFAGGALLLGIPAVTARPFLIGAGFFVGGVGIVVWNVVTVSLRQRITPDRLLGRLNSGYRLVAWGTRPLGAAAGGLLAQLFGLRAVFAVMAVLTLALLTGLRTVTDDSMDAAERQQDDPRR
;
A
#
# COMPACT_ATOMS: atom_id res chain seq x y z
N MET A 1 -52.51 23.20 8.03
CA MET A 1 -51.68 22.41 8.96
C MET A 1 -50.92 21.40 8.11
N ALA A 2 -49.84 21.86 7.47
CA ALA A 2 -49.02 21.04 6.58
C ALA A 2 -47.81 20.54 7.40
N SER A 3 -47.70 19.23 7.56
CA SER A 3 -46.57 18.58 8.22
C SER A 3 -45.35 18.65 7.30
N ASP A 4 -44.47 19.59 7.61
CA ASP A 4 -43.17 19.75 6.99
C ASP A 4 -42.27 18.59 7.44
N THR A 5 -42.19 17.53 6.63
CA THR A 5 -41.26 16.41 6.84
C THR A 5 -39.86 16.89 6.50
N THR A 6 -39.22 17.55 7.46
CA THR A 6 -37.80 17.86 7.42
C THR A 6 -37.01 16.56 7.53
N GLY A 7 -36.68 15.98 6.38
CA GLY A 7 -35.67 14.92 6.30
C GLY A 7 -34.37 15.39 6.97
N PRO A 8 -33.60 14.47 7.60
CA PRO A 8 -32.37 14.85 8.26
C PRO A 8 -31.42 15.55 7.27
N PRO A 9 -30.66 16.56 7.72
CA PRO A 9 -29.80 17.34 6.83
C PRO A 9 -28.83 16.42 6.06
N PRO A 10 -28.54 16.74 4.77
CA PRO A 10 -27.65 15.93 3.93
C PRO A 10 -26.27 15.86 4.59
N GLY A 11 -25.98 14.70 5.18
CA GLY A 11 -24.77 14.46 5.98
C GLY A 11 -24.95 13.54 7.19
N ARG A 12 -26.18 13.37 7.71
CA ARG A 12 -26.44 12.56 8.93
C ARG A 12 -26.96 11.14 8.69
N GLU A 13 -27.29 10.77 7.46
CA GLU A 13 -27.82 9.44 7.17
C GLU A 13 -26.75 8.33 7.26
N SER A 14 -27.12 7.20 7.84
CA SER A 14 -26.26 6.02 8.02
C SER A 14 -25.80 5.44 6.68
N LEU A 15 -24.56 4.95 6.60
CA LEU A 15 -24.01 4.26 5.42
C LEU A 15 -24.61 2.84 5.23
N GLY A 16 -25.45 2.40 6.17
CA GLY A 16 -26.17 1.14 6.10
C GLY A 16 -25.38 -0.05 6.70
N PRO A 17 -26.07 -1.13 7.10
CA PRO A 17 -25.42 -2.29 7.73
C PRO A 17 -24.43 -3.02 6.82
N SER A 18 -24.72 -3.14 5.52
CA SER A 18 -23.84 -3.80 4.55
C SER A 18 -22.49 -3.08 4.41
N TYR A 19 -22.49 -1.74 4.47
CA TYR A 19 -21.26 -0.96 4.47
C TYR A 19 -20.41 -1.26 5.71
N TRP A 20 -21.01 -1.24 6.90
CA TRP A 20 -20.24 -1.48 8.14
C TRP A 20 -19.71 -2.91 8.25
N ARG A 21 -20.42 -3.90 7.69
CA ARG A 21 -19.92 -5.28 7.57
C ARG A 21 -18.71 -5.36 6.62
N LEU A 22 -18.78 -4.70 5.47
CA LEU A 22 -17.63 -4.56 4.56
C LEU A 22 -16.46 -3.84 5.26
N TRP A 23 -16.75 -2.74 5.94
CA TRP A 23 -15.76 -1.94 6.67
C TRP A 23 -15.03 -2.76 7.73
N THR A 24 -15.78 -3.56 8.51
CA THR A 24 -15.19 -4.47 9.50
C THR A 24 -14.36 -5.57 8.83
N SER A 25 -14.84 -6.17 7.75
CA SER A 25 -14.09 -7.15 6.97
C SER A 25 -12.78 -6.56 6.44
N SER A 26 -12.82 -5.38 5.81
CA SER A 26 -11.63 -4.71 5.30
C SER A 26 -10.66 -4.32 6.41
N GLY A 27 -11.14 -3.80 7.54
CA GLY A 27 -10.31 -3.46 8.69
C GLY A 27 -9.57 -4.67 9.28
N LEU A 28 -10.28 -5.79 9.50
CA LEU A 28 -9.67 -7.02 10.00
C LEU A 28 -8.67 -7.62 9.00
N SER A 29 -9.02 -7.63 7.71
CA SER A 29 -8.15 -8.12 6.65
C SER A 29 -6.86 -7.30 6.55
N ASN A 30 -6.97 -5.97 6.59
CA ASN A 30 -5.83 -5.07 6.51
C ASN A 30 -4.95 -5.12 7.75
N LEU A 31 -5.54 -5.34 8.94
CA LEU A 31 -4.79 -5.56 10.17
C LEU A 31 -3.93 -6.84 10.06
N ALA A 32 -4.53 -7.93 9.58
CA ALA A 32 -3.83 -9.17 9.32
C ALA A 32 -2.70 -9.00 8.31
N ASP A 33 -2.95 -8.31 7.19
CA ASP A 33 -1.94 -8.00 6.17
C ASP A 33 -0.77 -7.20 6.77
N GLY A 34 -1.07 -6.21 7.62
CA GLY A 34 -0.06 -5.38 8.31
C GLY A 34 0.80 -6.20 9.27
N ILE A 35 0.20 -7.17 9.98
CA ILE A 35 0.94 -8.08 10.85
C ILE A 35 1.85 -8.99 10.03
N VAL A 36 1.31 -9.65 9.01
CA VAL A 36 2.03 -10.62 8.18
C VAL A 36 3.22 -9.99 7.46
N ARG A 37 3.08 -8.74 7.00
CA ARG A 37 4.16 -7.99 6.35
C ARG A 37 5.42 -7.87 7.22
N ILE A 38 5.26 -7.82 8.54
CA ILE A 38 6.36 -7.70 9.50
C ILE A 38 6.76 -9.06 10.06
N ALA A 39 5.77 -9.92 10.34
CA ALA A 39 6.01 -11.25 10.89
C ALA A 39 6.80 -12.16 9.91
N LEU A 40 6.55 -12.09 8.61
CA LEU A 40 7.25 -12.90 7.61
C LEU A 40 8.76 -12.63 7.57
N PRO A 41 9.25 -11.38 7.42
CA PRO A 41 10.68 -11.08 7.51
C PRO A 41 11.30 -11.45 8.87
N LEU A 42 10.58 -11.22 9.98
CA LEU A 42 11.07 -11.60 11.31
C LEU A 42 11.23 -13.12 11.45
N ALA A 43 10.28 -13.91 10.95
CA ALA A 43 10.39 -15.36 10.89
C ALA A 43 11.57 -15.82 10.03
N ALA A 44 11.78 -15.18 8.87
CA ALA A 44 12.89 -15.51 7.98
C ALA A 44 14.26 -15.28 8.63
N VAL A 45 14.41 -14.23 9.43
CA VAL A 45 15.67 -13.92 10.15
C VAL A 45 16.00 -14.95 11.23
N GLN A 46 15.02 -15.71 11.72
CA GLN A 46 15.26 -16.85 12.64
C GLN A 46 15.82 -18.07 11.90
N VAL A 47 15.53 -18.22 10.60
CA VAL A 47 15.95 -19.37 9.78
C VAL A 47 17.23 -19.07 8.98
N THR A 48 17.45 -17.82 8.56
CA THR A 48 18.60 -17.44 7.75
C THR A 48 19.08 -16.02 8.03
N ARG A 49 20.35 -15.76 7.74
CA ARG A 49 20.95 -14.41 7.75
C ARG A 49 21.37 -13.94 6.37
N SER A 50 21.07 -14.70 5.31
CA SER A 50 21.42 -14.33 3.94
C SER A 50 20.53 -13.17 3.45
N PRO A 51 21.11 -12.01 3.04
CA PRO A 51 20.35 -10.89 2.50
C PRO A 51 19.54 -11.26 1.25
N ALA A 52 20.09 -12.10 0.37
CA ALA A 52 19.39 -12.56 -0.83
C ALA A 52 18.16 -13.39 -0.49
N LEU A 53 18.24 -14.25 0.52
CA LEU A 53 17.11 -15.09 0.91
C LEU A 53 15.98 -14.26 1.56
N ILE A 54 16.31 -13.29 2.40
CA ILE A 54 15.31 -12.41 3.02
C ILE A 54 14.70 -11.46 1.97
N ALA A 55 15.52 -10.89 1.09
CA ALA A 55 15.02 -10.11 -0.04
C ALA A 55 14.13 -10.95 -0.98
N GLY A 56 14.47 -12.22 -1.19
CA GLY A 56 13.64 -13.18 -1.93
C GLY A 56 12.22 -13.31 -1.36
N LEU A 57 12.05 -13.14 -0.05
CA LEU A 57 10.72 -13.21 0.59
C LEU A 57 9.89 -11.98 0.27
N ALA A 58 10.53 -10.80 0.32
CA ALA A 58 9.89 -9.56 -0.10
C ALA A 58 9.52 -9.58 -1.60
N ILE A 59 10.36 -10.19 -2.45
CA ILE A 59 10.02 -10.45 -3.86
C ILE A 59 8.80 -11.37 -3.93
N ALA A 60 8.79 -12.50 -3.21
CA ALA A 60 7.70 -13.46 -3.26
C ALA A 60 6.34 -12.81 -2.91
N VAL A 61 6.28 -11.97 -1.88
CA VAL A 61 5.05 -11.24 -1.49
C VAL A 61 4.63 -10.21 -2.55
N THR A 62 5.58 -9.48 -3.15
CA THR A 62 5.27 -8.32 -4.00
C THR A 62 5.19 -8.64 -5.50
N LEU A 63 5.81 -9.72 -5.96
CA LEU A 63 5.81 -10.17 -7.36
C LEU A 63 4.39 -10.41 -7.93
N PRO A 64 3.43 -10.99 -7.19
CA PRO A 64 2.07 -11.17 -7.67
C PRO A 64 1.39 -9.88 -8.15
N TRP A 65 1.68 -8.72 -7.55
CA TRP A 65 1.16 -7.44 -8.03
C TRP A 65 1.63 -7.12 -9.45
N LEU A 66 2.89 -7.45 -9.78
CA LEU A 66 3.44 -7.24 -11.12
C LEU A 66 2.83 -8.22 -12.14
N LEU A 67 2.62 -9.49 -11.75
CA LEU A 67 2.17 -10.55 -12.65
C LEU A 67 0.65 -10.58 -12.84
N PHE A 68 -0.11 -10.35 -11.77
CA PHE A 68 -1.52 -10.67 -11.70
C PHE A 68 -2.44 -9.47 -11.50
N ALA A 69 -1.96 -8.24 -11.30
CA ALA A 69 -2.86 -7.09 -11.10
C ALA A 69 -3.84 -6.86 -12.26
N LEU A 70 -3.38 -6.98 -13.50
CA LEU A 70 -4.24 -6.83 -14.68
C LEU A 70 -5.25 -7.99 -14.79
N HIS A 71 -4.80 -9.21 -14.48
CA HIS A 71 -5.64 -10.42 -14.49
C HIS A 71 -6.70 -10.36 -13.38
N ALA A 72 -6.34 -9.87 -12.19
CA ALA A 72 -7.23 -9.66 -11.06
C ALA A 72 -8.34 -8.67 -11.41
N GLY A 73 -8.02 -7.59 -12.13
CA GLY A 73 -9.01 -6.63 -12.65
C GLY A 73 -9.98 -7.29 -13.62
N ALA A 74 -9.46 -8.05 -14.58
CA ALA A 74 -10.28 -8.82 -15.53
C ALA A 74 -11.26 -9.78 -14.83
N LEU A 75 -10.77 -10.45 -13.78
CA LEU A 75 -11.56 -11.40 -13.02
C LEU A 75 -12.61 -10.68 -12.16
N ALA A 76 -12.25 -9.58 -11.49
CA ALA A 76 -13.16 -8.74 -10.70
C ALA A 76 -14.29 -8.13 -11.52
N ASP A 77 -14.07 -7.94 -12.83
CA ASP A 77 -15.09 -7.47 -13.75
C ASP A 77 -16.10 -8.56 -14.15
N ARG A 78 -15.72 -9.85 -14.10
CA ARG A 78 -16.55 -10.96 -14.58
C ARG A 78 -17.18 -11.77 -13.45
N ALA A 79 -16.45 -11.92 -12.35
CA ALA A 79 -16.86 -12.70 -11.19
C ALA A 79 -17.60 -11.83 -10.17
N ASP A 80 -18.31 -12.50 -9.27
CA ASP A 80 -18.88 -11.84 -8.11
C ASP A 80 -17.76 -11.38 -7.17
N ARG A 81 -17.69 -10.07 -6.93
CA ARG A 81 -16.60 -9.44 -6.16
C ARG A 81 -16.58 -9.90 -4.71
N ARG A 82 -17.75 -10.15 -4.12
CA ARG A 82 -17.84 -10.69 -2.75
C ARG A 82 -17.30 -12.11 -2.70
N ARG A 83 -17.62 -12.97 -3.68
CA ARG A 83 -17.07 -14.34 -3.75
C ARG A 83 -15.55 -14.33 -3.91
N MET A 84 -15.01 -13.42 -4.70
CA MET A 84 -13.55 -13.25 -4.83
C MET A 84 -12.90 -12.86 -3.50
N MET A 85 -13.47 -11.88 -2.81
CA MET A 85 -12.97 -11.46 -1.49
C MET A 85 -13.06 -12.58 -0.45
N LEU A 86 -14.17 -13.33 -0.41
CA LEU A 86 -14.35 -14.49 0.47
C LEU A 86 -13.31 -15.58 0.18
N ALA A 87 -13.10 -15.93 -1.09
CA ALA A 87 -12.12 -16.93 -1.50
C ALA A 87 -10.69 -16.49 -1.16
N ALA A 88 -10.35 -15.23 -1.39
CA ALA A 88 -9.04 -14.68 -1.07
C ALA A 88 -8.74 -14.74 0.43
N ASN A 89 -9.62 -14.19 1.28
CA ASN A 89 -9.38 -14.22 2.73
C ASN A 89 -9.48 -15.63 3.32
N GLY A 90 -10.36 -16.49 2.79
CA GLY A 90 -10.41 -17.89 3.18
C GLY A 90 -9.10 -18.62 2.86
N ALA A 91 -8.56 -18.42 1.65
CA ALA A 91 -7.28 -18.99 1.26
C ALA A 91 -6.13 -18.45 2.13
N ARG A 92 -6.07 -17.14 2.38
CA ARG A 92 -5.07 -16.52 3.27
C ARG A 92 -5.12 -17.09 4.68
N ALA A 93 -6.32 -17.22 5.26
CA ALA A 93 -6.52 -17.81 6.58
C ALA A 93 -6.01 -19.26 6.66
N VAL A 94 -6.35 -20.09 5.67
CA VAL A 94 -5.90 -21.49 5.61
C VAL A 94 -4.39 -21.58 5.41
N LEU A 95 -3.84 -20.85 4.44
CA LEU A 95 -2.39 -20.85 4.15
C LEU A 95 -1.57 -20.49 5.39
N LEU A 96 -1.99 -19.46 6.12
CA LEU A 96 -1.26 -18.99 7.28
C LEU A 96 -1.48 -19.86 8.52
N ALA A 97 -2.67 -20.45 8.69
CA ALA A 97 -2.91 -21.46 9.72
C ALA A 97 -2.05 -22.71 9.48
N VAL A 98 -1.93 -23.18 8.23
CA VAL A 98 -1.04 -24.29 7.87
C VAL A 98 0.42 -23.92 8.14
N LEU A 99 0.87 -22.72 7.76
CA LEU A 99 2.23 -22.26 8.09
C LEU A 99 2.46 -22.24 9.61
N ALA A 100 1.51 -21.73 10.38
CA ALA A 100 1.59 -21.68 11.83
C ALA A 100 1.72 -23.10 12.44
N LEU A 101 0.92 -24.06 11.95
CA LEU A 101 1.02 -25.46 12.36
C LEU A 101 2.38 -26.06 12.00
N MET A 102 2.89 -25.83 10.79
CA MET A 102 4.22 -26.32 10.39
C MET A 102 5.33 -25.77 11.30
N ILE A 103 5.22 -24.51 11.74
CA ILE A 103 6.17 -23.92 12.69
C ILE A 103 6.05 -24.56 14.07
N VAL A 104 4.84 -24.86 14.54
CA VAL A 104 4.63 -25.57 15.83
C VAL A 104 5.24 -26.97 15.81
N PHE A 105 5.18 -27.66 14.67
CA PHE A 105 5.76 -29.00 14.49
C PHE A 105 7.22 -29.00 14.03
N ASP A 106 7.91 -27.85 14.08
CA ASP A 106 9.31 -27.69 13.65
C ASP A 106 9.59 -28.15 12.20
N ALA A 107 8.55 -28.11 11.36
CA ALA A 107 8.61 -28.41 9.93
C ALA A 107 8.80 -27.14 9.07
N GLY A 108 9.15 -26.02 9.70
CA GLY A 108 9.33 -24.73 9.06
C GLY A 108 10.57 -24.71 8.15
N SER A 109 10.41 -24.22 6.92
CA SER A 109 11.52 -23.98 5.99
C SER A 109 11.34 -22.65 5.28
N ILE A 110 12.44 -22.00 4.89
CA ILE A 110 12.37 -20.77 4.10
C ILE A 110 11.65 -20.97 2.77
N TRP A 111 11.71 -22.17 2.20
CA TRP A 111 10.98 -22.50 0.97
C TRP A 111 9.47 -22.51 1.18
N VAL A 112 9.02 -23.00 2.33
CA VAL A 112 7.60 -22.93 2.73
C VAL A 112 7.18 -21.47 2.91
N LEU A 113 8.03 -20.64 3.54
CA LEU A 113 7.78 -19.21 3.65
C LEU A 113 7.64 -18.53 2.29
N TYR A 114 8.44 -18.88 1.28
CA TYR A 114 8.30 -18.34 -0.07
C TYR A 114 6.99 -18.74 -0.74
N VAL A 115 6.61 -20.03 -0.67
CA VAL A 115 5.36 -20.50 -1.26
C VAL A 115 4.17 -19.78 -0.60
N VAL A 116 4.15 -19.72 0.73
CA VAL A 116 3.08 -19.03 1.47
C VAL A 116 3.07 -17.54 1.16
N ALA A 117 4.22 -16.87 1.15
CA ALA A 117 4.34 -15.45 0.79
C ALA A 117 3.80 -15.14 -0.61
N PHE A 118 4.15 -15.97 -1.60
CA PHE A 118 3.67 -15.80 -2.97
C PHE A 118 2.16 -16.04 -3.10
N CYS A 119 1.64 -17.07 -2.44
CA CYS A 119 0.21 -17.34 -2.42
C CYS A 119 -0.57 -16.23 -1.68
N ILE A 120 -0.04 -15.70 -0.58
CA ILE A 120 -0.60 -14.55 0.13
C ILE A 120 -0.57 -13.32 -0.78
N GLY A 121 0.54 -12.97 -1.42
CA GLY A 121 0.58 -11.83 -2.35
C GLY A 121 -0.36 -11.95 -3.56
N THR A 122 -0.64 -13.18 -4.00
CA THR A 122 -1.58 -13.46 -5.09
C THR A 122 -3.03 -13.23 -4.65
N THR A 123 -3.42 -13.82 -3.52
CA THR A 123 -4.77 -13.65 -2.94
C THR A 123 -4.97 -12.21 -2.45
N GLU A 124 -3.96 -11.64 -1.80
CA GLU A 124 -3.41 -10.30 -2.02
C GLU A 124 -4.16 -9.37 -2.99
N THR A 125 -3.55 -9.36 -4.17
CA THR A 125 -3.94 -8.69 -5.39
C THR A 125 -5.40 -8.91 -5.77
N LEU A 126 -5.93 -10.13 -5.60
CA LEU A 126 -7.34 -10.45 -5.92
C LEU A 126 -8.32 -9.74 -4.98
N TYR A 127 -8.07 -9.79 -3.67
CA TYR A 127 -8.92 -9.16 -2.66
C TYR A 127 -8.98 -7.65 -2.86
N ASP A 128 -7.83 -6.99 -2.96
CA ASP A 128 -7.75 -5.52 -3.04
C ASP A 128 -8.47 -4.99 -4.28
N THR A 129 -8.31 -5.71 -5.40
CA THR A 129 -8.98 -5.36 -6.66
C THR A 129 -10.49 -5.49 -6.54
N ALA A 130 -10.99 -6.54 -5.86
CA ALA A 130 -12.40 -6.75 -5.63
C ALA A 130 -12.99 -5.77 -4.59
N ALA A 131 -12.27 -5.50 -3.50
CA ALA A 131 -12.67 -4.62 -2.40
C ALA A 131 -12.87 -3.16 -2.86
N GLN A 132 -12.00 -2.66 -3.74
CA GLN A 132 -12.19 -1.33 -4.33
C GLN A 132 -13.42 -1.26 -5.24
N SER A 133 -13.74 -2.36 -5.91
CA SER A 133 -14.80 -2.41 -6.93
C SER A 133 -16.19 -2.72 -6.37
N ILE A 134 -16.28 -3.26 -5.15
CA ILE A 134 -17.55 -3.63 -4.51
C ILE A 134 -18.25 -2.42 -3.85
N LEU A 135 -17.49 -1.43 -3.38
CA LEU A 135 -18.03 -0.31 -2.61
C LEU A 135 -19.10 0.50 -3.37
N PRO A 136 -18.94 0.83 -4.68
CA PRO A 136 -19.97 1.51 -5.46
C PRO A 136 -21.31 0.77 -5.59
N GLN A 137 -21.34 -0.53 -5.30
CA GLN A 137 -22.55 -1.36 -5.34
C GLN A 137 -23.24 -1.46 -3.97
N ILE A 138 -22.58 -1.03 -2.90
CA ILE A 138 -23.08 -1.12 -1.51
C ILE A 138 -23.65 0.21 -1.03
N VAL A 139 -23.11 1.33 -1.49
CA VAL A 139 -23.55 2.67 -1.08
C VAL A 139 -23.97 3.52 -2.28
N PRO A 140 -25.01 4.37 -2.14
CA PRO A 140 -25.42 5.32 -3.17
C PRO A 140 -24.28 6.27 -3.58
N ARG A 141 -24.33 6.77 -4.83
CA ARG A 141 -23.28 7.59 -5.44
C ARG A 141 -22.96 8.84 -4.62
N GLU A 142 -23.99 9.46 -4.05
CA GLU A 142 -23.92 10.69 -3.26
C GLU A 142 -23.12 10.49 -1.96
N ARG A 143 -23.03 9.24 -1.48
CA ARG A 143 -22.33 8.89 -0.24
C ARG A 143 -20.97 8.23 -0.48
N LEU A 144 -20.56 8.02 -1.73
CA LEU A 144 -19.33 7.29 -2.07
C LEU A 144 -18.07 7.94 -1.52
N SER A 145 -17.96 9.27 -1.57
CA SER A 145 -16.78 9.97 -1.05
C SER A 145 -16.60 9.70 0.45
N ARG A 146 -17.67 9.84 1.23
CA ARG A 146 -17.68 9.56 2.68
C ARG A 146 -17.37 8.09 2.98
N ALA A 147 -17.94 7.18 2.21
CA ALA A 147 -17.74 5.74 2.37
C ALA A 147 -16.30 5.33 2.05
N ASN A 148 -15.72 5.86 0.96
CA ASN A 148 -14.32 5.67 0.60
C ASN A 148 -13.38 6.23 1.67
N GLY A 149 -13.61 7.46 2.14
CA GLY A 149 -12.75 8.08 3.14
C GLY A 149 -12.68 7.27 4.43
N ARG A 150 -13.82 6.75 4.91
CA ARG A 150 -13.88 5.90 6.12
C ARG A 150 -13.29 4.51 5.90
N LEU A 151 -13.45 3.93 4.72
CA LEU A 151 -12.87 2.63 4.38
C LEU A 151 -11.35 2.75 4.28
N TYR A 152 -10.86 3.73 3.50
CA TYR A 152 -9.43 4.01 3.39
C TYR A 152 -8.78 4.31 4.75
N ALA A 153 -9.46 5.08 5.61
CA ALA A 153 -8.95 5.37 6.96
C ALA A 153 -8.78 4.11 7.83
N VAL A 154 -9.72 3.15 7.78
CA VAL A 154 -9.57 1.90 8.55
C VAL A 154 -8.48 1.01 7.94
N GLU A 155 -8.40 0.92 6.63
CA GLU A 155 -7.38 0.13 5.93
C GLU A 155 -5.97 0.64 6.27
N LEU A 156 -5.76 1.95 6.15
CA LEU A 156 -4.49 2.61 6.48
C LEU A 156 -4.13 2.44 7.97
N THR A 157 -5.09 2.68 8.86
CA THR A 157 -4.86 2.57 10.32
C THR A 157 -4.53 1.12 10.70
N ALA A 158 -5.28 0.15 10.19
CA ALA A 158 -5.08 -1.25 10.48
C ALA A 158 -3.75 -1.78 9.91
N ASN A 159 -3.47 -1.49 8.63
CA ASN A 159 -2.35 -2.05 7.89
C ASN A 159 -1.01 -1.37 8.20
N GLU A 160 -1.00 -0.05 8.33
CA GLU A 160 0.25 0.72 8.44
C GLU A 160 0.54 1.16 9.87
N PHE A 161 -0.48 1.48 10.67
CA PHE A 161 -0.28 2.02 12.02
C PHE A 161 -0.34 0.96 13.13
N VAL A 162 -1.40 0.16 13.17
CA VAL A 162 -1.61 -0.85 14.22
C VAL A 162 -0.89 -2.16 13.92
N GLY A 163 -0.88 -2.57 12.64
CA GLY A 163 -0.29 -3.84 12.19
C GLY A 163 1.16 -4.03 12.61
N PRO A 164 2.10 -3.12 12.28
CA PRO A 164 3.53 -3.33 12.55
C PRO A 164 3.90 -3.48 14.03
N PRO A 165 3.42 -2.63 14.97
CA PRO A 165 3.67 -2.83 16.40
C PRO A 165 3.07 -4.15 16.89
N LEU A 166 1.83 -4.44 16.51
CA LEU A 166 1.14 -5.66 16.91
C LEU A 166 1.91 -6.90 16.41
N ALA A 167 2.46 -6.86 15.20
CA ALA A 167 3.33 -7.91 14.69
C ALA A 167 4.56 -8.13 15.55
N GLY A 168 5.25 -7.05 15.93
CA GLY A 168 6.44 -7.12 16.79
C GLY A 168 6.13 -7.77 18.14
N PHE A 169 5.02 -7.39 18.78
CA PHE A 169 4.57 -8.01 20.02
C PHE A 169 4.15 -9.47 19.85
N LEU A 170 3.42 -9.80 18.78
CA LEU A 170 3.00 -11.17 18.51
C LEU A 170 4.18 -12.09 18.21
N VAL A 171 5.19 -11.61 17.45
CA VAL A 171 6.40 -12.39 17.19
C VAL A 171 7.22 -12.60 18.46
N ALA A 172 7.31 -11.59 19.33
CA ALA A 172 7.95 -11.74 20.64
C ALA A 172 7.26 -12.78 21.53
N ALA A 173 5.94 -12.93 21.40
CA ALA A 173 5.17 -13.98 22.07
C ALA A 173 5.33 -15.37 21.39
N GLY A 174 5.91 -15.42 20.19
CA GLY A 174 6.20 -16.63 19.42
C GLY A 174 5.64 -16.58 18.00
N LEU A 175 6.36 -17.18 17.05
CA LEU A 175 5.96 -17.21 15.64
C LEU A 175 4.58 -17.84 15.40
N ALA A 176 4.22 -18.85 16.18
CA ALA A 176 2.89 -19.45 16.11
C ALA A 176 1.79 -18.41 16.40
N ALA A 177 1.95 -17.58 17.44
CA ALA A 177 1.01 -16.51 17.75
C ALA A 177 0.95 -15.46 16.64
N ALA A 178 2.11 -15.09 16.08
CA ALA A 178 2.23 -14.14 14.97
C ALA A 178 1.55 -14.59 13.67
N PHE A 179 1.34 -15.90 13.48
CA PHE A 179 0.69 -16.44 12.29
C PHE A 179 -0.74 -16.93 12.53
N PHE A 180 -1.07 -17.46 13.72
CA PHE A 180 -2.44 -17.79 14.07
C PHE A 180 -3.33 -16.55 14.25
N ALA A 181 -2.80 -15.46 14.80
CA ALA A 181 -3.60 -14.25 15.01
C ALA A 181 -4.10 -13.63 13.68
N PRO A 182 -3.26 -13.39 12.65
CA PRO A 182 -3.74 -12.91 11.36
C PRO A 182 -4.64 -13.93 10.64
N ALA A 183 -4.38 -15.23 10.78
CA ALA A 183 -5.26 -16.27 10.23
C ALA A 183 -6.68 -16.18 10.82
N ALA A 184 -6.78 -16.00 12.15
CA ALA A 184 -8.05 -15.78 12.84
C ALA A 184 -8.72 -14.46 12.42
N MET A 185 -7.94 -13.39 12.21
CA MET A 185 -8.46 -12.11 11.73
C MET A 185 -9.04 -12.21 10.31
N TRP A 186 -8.37 -12.90 9.37
CA TRP A 186 -8.93 -13.17 8.04
C TRP A 186 -10.17 -14.07 8.10
N ALA A 187 -10.20 -15.07 8.98
CA ALA A 187 -11.40 -15.89 9.20
C ALA A 187 -12.57 -15.05 9.74
N ALA A 188 -12.30 -14.13 10.68
CA ALA A 188 -13.29 -13.18 11.18
C ALA A 188 -13.74 -12.18 10.09
N ALA A 189 -12.83 -11.76 9.21
CA ALA A 189 -13.16 -10.93 8.05
C ALA A 189 -14.09 -11.68 7.08
N VAL A 190 -13.82 -12.97 6.80
CA VAL A 190 -14.71 -13.84 6.02
C VAL A 190 -16.10 -13.91 6.67
N ALA A 191 -16.19 -14.13 7.98
CA ALA A 191 -17.46 -14.17 8.70
C ALA A 191 -18.24 -12.84 8.57
N ALA A 192 -17.58 -11.70 8.74
CA ALA A 192 -18.19 -10.38 8.55
C ALA A 192 -18.70 -10.18 7.11
N LEU A 193 -17.91 -10.62 6.11
CA LEU A 193 -18.25 -10.50 4.69
C LEU A 193 -19.37 -11.46 4.26
N LEU A 194 -19.50 -12.62 4.90
CA LEU A 194 -20.61 -13.54 4.69
C LEU A 194 -21.96 -12.88 5.02
N LEU A 195 -21.99 -11.93 5.96
CA LEU A 195 -23.18 -11.18 6.34
C LEU A 195 -23.55 -10.06 5.34
N VAL A 196 -22.68 -9.72 4.39
CA VAL A 196 -23.01 -8.80 3.30
C VAL A 196 -23.91 -9.53 2.29
N ARG A 197 -25.13 -9.05 2.07
CA ARG A 197 -26.10 -9.67 1.16
C ARG A 197 -26.16 -8.93 -0.18
N GLY A 198 -26.28 -9.68 -1.27
CA GLY A 198 -26.45 -9.17 -2.63
C GLY A 198 -25.51 -9.85 -3.64
N PRO A 199 -25.92 -10.03 -4.91
CA PRO A 199 -24.99 -10.33 -5.99
C PRO A 199 -24.18 -9.06 -6.31
N PHE A 200 -22.85 -9.19 -6.36
CA PHE A 200 -21.95 -8.06 -6.65
C PHE A 200 -21.28 -8.21 -8.01
N ARG A 201 -22.10 -8.57 -8.99
CA ARG A 201 -21.74 -8.72 -10.40
C ARG A 201 -22.33 -7.54 -11.16
N VAL A 202 -21.54 -6.97 -12.06
CA VAL A 202 -22.02 -5.94 -12.98
C VAL A 202 -22.46 -6.66 -14.25
N GLU A 203 -23.73 -6.58 -14.65
CA GLU A 203 -24.14 -6.91 -16.01
C GLU A 203 -23.39 -5.96 -16.96
N ARG A 204 -22.66 -6.51 -17.92
CA ARG A 204 -21.87 -5.73 -18.87
C ARG A 204 -22.51 -5.79 -20.25
N ASP A 205 -22.76 -4.63 -20.84
CA ASP A 205 -22.87 -4.46 -22.28
C ASP A 205 -21.43 -4.49 -22.86
N LEU A 206 -21.08 -5.57 -23.55
CA LEU A 206 -19.71 -5.82 -24.02
C LEU A 206 -19.46 -5.09 -25.34
N SER A 207 -18.99 -3.84 -25.28
CA SER A 207 -18.55 -3.11 -26.50
C SER A 207 -17.03 -2.89 -26.61
N THR A 208 -16.23 -3.08 -25.54
CA THR A 208 -14.76 -2.90 -25.60
C THR A 208 -13.96 -4.03 -24.94
N SER A 209 -12.75 -4.28 -25.47
CA SER A 209 -11.83 -5.27 -24.91
C SER A 209 -11.01 -4.67 -23.75
N LEU A 210 -10.82 -5.44 -22.66
CA LEU A 210 -10.02 -5.02 -21.50
C LEU A 210 -8.60 -4.56 -21.88
N ARG A 211 -8.00 -5.22 -22.89
CA ARG A 211 -6.68 -4.86 -23.41
C ARG A 211 -6.69 -3.47 -24.04
N ALA A 212 -7.74 -3.12 -24.79
CA ALA A 212 -7.88 -1.80 -25.38
C ALA A 212 -8.03 -0.72 -24.29
N ASP A 213 -8.83 -0.99 -23.25
CA ASP A 213 -9.04 -0.08 -22.12
C ASP A 213 -7.74 0.19 -21.34
N ILE A 214 -6.95 -0.87 -21.06
CA ILE A 214 -5.64 -0.74 -20.41
C ILE A 214 -4.66 0.03 -21.31
N ALA A 215 -4.62 -0.31 -22.61
CA ALA A 215 -3.73 0.33 -23.57
C ALA A 215 -4.06 1.83 -23.74
N GLU A 216 -5.34 2.20 -23.71
CA GLU A 216 -5.77 3.60 -23.78
C GLU A 216 -5.29 4.38 -22.54
N GLY A 217 -5.49 3.82 -21.33
CA GLY A 217 -5.02 4.44 -20.08
C GLY A 217 -3.51 4.62 -20.02
N LEU A 218 -2.74 3.60 -20.39
CA LEU A 218 -1.27 3.65 -20.46
C LEU A 218 -0.79 4.63 -21.55
N ARG A 219 -1.43 4.64 -22.71
CA ARG A 219 -1.09 5.55 -23.81
C ARG A 219 -1.35 7.00 -23.40
N PHE A 220 -2.46 7.27 -22.73
CA PHE A 220 -2.75 8.60 -22.20
C PHE A 220 -1.70 9.01 -21.15
N LEU A 221 -1.42 8.13 -20.17
CA LEU A 221 -0.40 8.36 -19.14
C LEU A 221 0.97 8.71 -19.75
N TRP A 222 1.42 7.94 -20.76
CA TRP A 222 2.72 8.16 -21.40
C TRP A 222 2.79 9.34 -22.35
N ARG A 223 1.66 9.75 -22.94
CA ARG A 223 1.57 10.96 -23.77
C ARG A 223 1.53 12.23 -22.93
N HIS A 224 0.93 12.19 -21.74
CA HIS A 224 0.85 13.35 -20.86
C HIS A 224 2.13 13.51 -20.02
N ARG A 225 3.00 14.46 -20.40
CA ARG A 225 4.34 14.65 -19.79
C ARG A 225 4.31 14.74 -18.25
N LEU A 226 3.41 15.54 -17.69
CA LEU A 226 3.28 15.73 -16.23
C LEU A 226 2.91 14.43 -15.49
N LEU A 227 1.85 13.74 -15.94
CA LEU A 227 1.39 12.47 -15.39
C LEU A 227 2.45 11.37 -15.49
N ARG A 228 3.13 11.30 -16.64
CA ARG A 228 4.28 10.42 -16.85
C ARG A 228 5.38 10.68 -15.83
N THR A 229 5.80 11.93 -15.64
CA THR A 229 6.86 12.25 -14.67
C THR A 229 6.42 11.82 -13.27
N LEU A 230 5.20 12.15 -12.85
CA LEU A 230 4.68 11.77 -11.52
C LEU A 230 4.63 10.25 -11.33
N ALA A 231 4.27 9.49 -12.38
CA ALA A 231 4.27 8.03 -12.34
C ALA A 231 5.69 7.45 -12.20
N VAL A 232 6.66 7.98 -12.93
CA VAL A 232 8.06 7.56 -12.82
C VAL A 232 8.61 7.88 -11.43
N MET A 233 8.35 9.09 -10.92
CA MET A 233 8.84 9.51 -9.59
C MET A 233 8.30 8.59 -8.49
N VAL A 234 7.00 8.30 -8.47
CA VAL A 234 6.43 7.39 -7.46
C VAL A 234 6.92 5.95 -7.64
N GLY A 235 7.12 5.49 -8.88
CA GLY A 235 7.64 4.15 -9.18
C GLY A 235 9.08 3.97 -8.68
N VAL A 236 9.95 4.95 -8.92
CA VAL A 236 11.33 4.96 -8.40
C VAL A 236 11.36 5.07 -6.88
N PHE A 237 10.48 5.86 -6.28
CA PHE A 237 10.40 5.94 -4.82
C PHE A 237 9.90 4.63 -4.17
N ASN A 238 8.94 3.94 -4.79
CA ASN A 238 8.49 2.62 -4.34
C ASN A 238 9.58 1.55 -4.50
N PHE A 239 10.34 1.61 -5.60
CA PHE A 239 11.53 0.79 -5.81
C PHE A 239 12.54 1.01 -4.69
N ALA A 240 12.90 2.26 -4.41
CA ALA A 240 13.88 2.63 -3.39
C ALA A 240 13.43 2.22 -1.99
N THR A 241 12.17 2.48 -1.65
CA THR A 241 11.59 2.10 -0.35
C THR A 241 11.54 0.58 -0.17
N ASN A 242 11.18 -0.19 -1.20
CA ASN A 242 11.17 -1.64 -1.09
C ASN A 242 12.58 -2.24 -1.04
N ALA A 243 13.56 -1.65 -1.73
CA ALA A 243 14.95 -2.06 -1.60
C ALA A 243 15.46 -1.93 -0.16
N VAL A 244 15.14 -0.82 0.51
CA VAL A 244 15.50 -0.58 1.91
C VAL A 244 14.73 -1.51 2.85
N LEU A 245 13.39 -1.52 2.78
CA LEU A 245 12.57 -2.28 3.71
C LEU A 245 12.78 -3.80 3.61
N ALA A 246 13.09 -4.32 2.42
CA ALA A 246 13.37 -5.74 2.22
C ALA A 246 14.56 -6.24 3.05
N VAL A 247 15.58 -5.40 3.27
CA VAL A 247 16.79 -5.77 4.01
C VAL A 247 16.88 -5.11 5.39
N PHE A 248 16.00 -4.17 5.70
CA PHE A 248 16.06 -3.39 6.94
C PHE A 248 15.93 -4.25 8.20
N VAL A 249 15.16 -5.34 8.15
CA VAL A 249 15.05 -6.29 9.27
C VAL A 249 16.39 -6.87 9.70
N LEU A 250 17.32 -7.11 8.77
CA LEU A 250 18.68 -7.60 9.07
C LEU A 250 19.53 -6.56 9.76
N TYR A 251 19.31 -5.28 9.45
CA TYR A 251 20.02 -4.17 10.09
C TYR A 251 19.52 -3.91 11.51
N ALA A 252 18.21 -4.12 11.71
CA ALA A 252 17.53 -3.68 12.91
C ALA A 252 17.39 -4.76 14.00
N VAL A 253 17.17 -6.03 13.64
CA VAL A 253 16.67 -7.04 14.61
C VAL A 253 17.65 -8.19 14.87
N GLY A 254 17.79 -8.47 16.17
CA GLY A 254 18.52 -9.62 16.70
C GLY A 254 19.97 -9.32 17.10
N PRO A 255 20.64 -10.27 17.78
CA PRO A 255 21.92 -10.01 18.47
C PRO A 255 23.10 -9.69 17.54
N ALA A 256 23.02 -10.09 16.28
CA ALA A 256 24.05 -9.83 15.26
C ALA A 256 23.72 -8.62 14.36
N SER A 257 22.59 -7.94 14.64
CA SER A 257 22.19 -6.75 13.88
C SER A 257 22.85 -5.50 14.44
N VAL A 258 22.93 -4.43 13.65
CA VAL A 258 23.65 -3.20 14.05
C VAL A 258 22.86 -2.43 15.11
N MET A 259 21.54 -2.58 15.16
CA MET A 259 20.69 -1.86 16.12
C MET A 259 20.29 -2.71 17.33
N GLU A 260 20.46 -4.04 17.27
CA GLU A 260 20.12 -4.99 18.33
C GLU A 260 18.69 -4.83 18.89
N LEU A 261 17.74 -4.42 18.04
CA LEU A 261 16.36 -4.25 18.49
C LEU A 261 15.69 -5.59 18.74
N SER A 262 14.81 -5.58 19.74
CA SER A 262 13.78 -6.60 19.90
C SER A 262 12.69 -6.45 18.83
N GLU A 263 11.94 -7.52 18.59
CA GLU A 263 10.84 -7.56 17.63
C GLU A 263 9.75 -6.51 17.91
N PRO A 264 9.34 -6.26 19.18
CA PRO A 264 8.41 -5.18 19.49
C PRO A 264 8.99 -3.80 19.18
N ALA A 265 10.27 -3.57 19.50
CA ALA A 265 10.92 -2.30 19.21
C ALA A 265 11.03 -2.04 17.70
N PHE A 266 11.25 -3.07 16.90
CA PHE A 266 11.23 -3.00 15.43
C PHE A 266 9.84 -2.64 14.89
N GLY A 267 8.79 -3.30 15.39
CA GLY A 267 7.41 -2.97 15.04
C GLY A 267 7.03 -1.53 15.36
N LEU A 268 7.42 -1.04 16.56
CA LEU A 268 7.25 0.35 16.98
C LEU A 268 8.02 1.34 16.11
N LEU A 269 9.26 0.99 15.73
CA LEU A 269 10.07 1.81 14.85
C LEU A 269 9.39 1.97 13.48
N LEU A 270 8.87 0.90 12.89
CA LEU A 270 8.17 0.98 11.60
C LEU A 270 6.84 1.76 11.70
N ALA A 271 6.14 1.68 12.83
CA ALA A 271 4.94 2.50 13.07
C ALA A 271 5.21 4.00 13.08
N THR A 272 6.46 4.45 13.29
CA THR A 272 6.78 5.88 13.18
C THR A 272 6.53 6.45 11.78
N ILE A 273 6.64 5.62 10.72
CA ILE A 273 6.27 6.00 9.35
C ILE A 273 4.77 6.35 9.31
N ALA A 274 3.93 5.45 9.81
CA ALA A 274 2.48 5.65 9.83
C ALA A 274 2.05 6.79 10.76
N ALA A 275 2.72 6.96 11.90
CA ALA A 275 2.51 8.10 12.79
C ALA A 275 2.80 9.43 12.05
N GLY A 276 3.92 9.47 11.32
CA GLY A 276 4.27 10.59 10.46
C GLY A 276 3.23 10.86 9.39
N SER A 277 2.74 9.82 8.71
CA SER A 277 1.67 9.93 7.72
C SER A 277 0.37 10.46 8.32
N LEU A 278 -0.05 9.96 9.49
CA LEU A 278 -1.22 10.44 10.19
C LEU A 278 -1.09 11.93 10.56
N CYS A 279 0.03 12.34 11.16
CA CYS A 279 0.32 13.74 11.43
C CYS A 279 0.33 14.57 10.14
N GLY A 280 0.94 14.04 9.08
CA GLY A 280 0.98 14.62 7.74
C GLY A 280 -0.40 14.92 7.20
N SER A 281 -1.40 14.06 7.43
CA SER A 281 -2.76 14.28 6.95
C SER A 281 -3.42 15.55 7.53
N PHE A 282 -3.09 15.94 8.76
CA PHE A 282 -3.63 17.15 9.41
C PHE A 282 -2.91 18.44 8.98
N VAL A 283 -1.70 18.32 8.44
CA VAL A 283 -0.87 19.47 8.06
C VAL A 283 -0.70 19.62 6.56
N ALA A 284 -0.98 18.60 5.75
CA ALA A 284 -0.73 18.58 4.31
C ALA A 284 -1.36 19.77 3.58
N GLU A 285 -2.65 20.05 3.80
CA GLU A 285 -3.32 21.20 3.19
C GLU A 285 -2.68 22.54 3.59
N ARG A 286 -2.30 22.68 4.87
CA ARG A 286 -1.65 23.90 5.38
C ARG A 286 -0.26 24.08 4.77
N ILE A 287 0.48 22.99 4.58
CA ILE A 287 1.80 23.00 3.92
C ILE A 287 1.63 23.37 2.43
N GLU A 288 0.68 22.75 1.73
CA GLU A 288 0.36 23.04 0.33
C GLU A 288 0.02 24.51 0.12
N ARG A 289 -0.91 25.04 0.92
CA ARG A 289 -1.34 26.45 0.81
C ARG A 289 -0.22 27.46 1.08
N ARG A 290 0.75 27.12 1.94
CA ARG A 290 1.85 28.03 2.30
C ARG A 290 3.01 27.95 1.33
N LEU A 291 3.31 26.77 0.79
CA LEU A 291 4.54 26.52 0.04
C LEU A 291 4.31 26.38 -1.47
N GLY A 292 3.08 26.16 -1.92
CA GLY A 292 2.78 25.76 -3.30
C GLY A 292 3.02 24.27 -3.52
N ARG A 293 2.44 23.72 -4.60
CA ARG A 293 2.41 22.27 -4.86
C ARG A 293 3.83 21.74 -5.15
N ALA A 294 4.60 22.42 -5.99
CA ALA A 294 5.93 21.98 -6.41
C ALA A 294 6.91 21.87 -5.22
N ARG A 295 6.90 22.85 -4.31
CA ARG A 295 7.74 22.81 -3.10
C ARG A 295 7.30 21.72 -2.13
N CYS A 296 6.00 21.44 -2.04
CA CYS A 296 5.50 20.32 -1.25
C CYS A 296 6.02 18.98 -1.77
N LEU A 297 6.00 18.78 -3.09
CA LEU A 297 6.57 17.57 -3.71
C LEU A 297 8.10 17.48 -3.47
N ALA A 298 8.81 18.61 -3.49
CA ALA A 298 10.24 18.66 -3.14
C ALA A 298 10.51 18.22 -1.70
N LEU A 299 9.75 18.78 -0.75
CA LEU A 299 9.87 18.42 0.67
C LEU A 299 9.48 16.96 0.91
N ALA A 300 8.51 16.42 0.17
CA ALA A 300 8.15 15.02 0.24
C ALA A 300 9.33 14.10 -0.11
N PHE A 301 10.07 14.38 -1.18
CA PHE A 301 11.27 13.60 -1.53
C PHE A 301 12.46 13.86 -0.62
N ALA A 302 12.63 15.08 -0.12
CA ALA A 302 13.64 15.35 0.91
C ALA A 302 13.37 14.52 2.18
N GLY A 303 12.11 14.48 2.64
CA GLY A 303 11.69 13.61 3.74
C GLY A 303 11.82 12.11 3.42
N GLY A 304 11.49 11.72 2.20
CA GLY A 304 11.70 10.35 1.72
C GLY A 304 13.18 9.94 1.72
N ALA A 305 14.08 10.84 1.34
CA ALA A 305 15.52 10.60 1.39
C ALA A 305 16.02 10.45 2.84
N LEU A 306 15.45 11.17 3.80
CA LEU A 306 15.74 10.98 5.22
C LEU A 306 15.27 9.61 5.71
N LEU A 307 14.06 9.19 5.35
CA LEU A 307 13.52 7.87 5.66
C LEU A 307 14.46 6.76 5.18
N LEU A 308 14.99 6.88 3.96
CA LEU A 308 15.84 5.83 3.38
C LEU A 308 17.32 5.94 3.79
N GLY A 309 17.81 7.15 4.04
CA GLY A 309 19.24 7.43 4.16
C GLY A 309 19.77 7.51 5.58
N ILE A 310 18.94 7.86 6.59
CA ILE A 310 19.41 7.96 7.98
C ILE A 310 20.03 6.64 8.49
N PRO A 311 19.47 5.44 8.20
CA PRO A 311 20.10 4.18 8.57
C PRO A 311 21.51 3.97 7.96
N ALA A 312 21.89 4.69 6.90
CA ALA A 312 23.23 4.61 6.32
C ALA A 312 24.31 5.22 7.22
N VAL A 313 23.94 6.23 8.02
CA VAL A 313 24.89 7.04 8.80
C VAL A 313 24.79 6.81 10.31
N THR A 314 23.68 6.24 10.79
CA THR A 314 23.49 5.96 12.21
C THR A 314 22.73 4.67 12.45
N ALA A 315 22.90 4.11 13.65
CA ALA A 315 22.13 2.96 14.15
C ALA A 315 21.21 3.35 15.32
N ARG A 316 21.19 4.63 15.71
CA ARG A 316 20.40 5.10 16.86
C ARG A 316 18.91 5.05 16.51
N PRO A 317 18.09 4.24 17.22
CA PRO A 317 16.68 4.02 16.86
C PRO A 317 15.87 5.32 16.83
N PHE A 318 16.12 6.25 17.76
CA PHE A 318 15.42 7.53 17.81
C PHE A 318 15.66 8.41 16.56
N LEU A 319 16.89 8.45 16.05
CA LEU A 319 17.22 9.23 14.85
C LEU A 319 16.59 8.60 13.59
N ILE A 320 16.64 7.27 13.49
CA ILE A 320 15.98 6.53 12.39
C ILE A 320 14.46 6.75 12.46
N GLY A 321 13.87 6.65 13.65
CA GLY A 321 12.44 6.89 13.86
C GLY A 321 12.01 8.31 13.51
N ALA A 322 12.82 9.32 13.83
CA ALA A 322 12.57 10.70 13.39
C ALA A 322 12.62 10.82 11.85
N GLY A 323 13.57 10.16 11.20
CA GLY A 323 13.64 10.05 9.74
C GLY A 323 12.42 9.42 9.11
N PHE A 324 12.00 8.28 9.65
CA PHE A 324 10.81 7.54 9.23
C PHE A 324 9.54 8.37 9.40
N PHE A 325 9.42 9.09 10.52
CA PHE A 325 8.31 10.01 10.76
C PHE A 325 8.26 11.14 9.72
N VAL A 326 9.39 11.80 9.45
CA VAL A 326 9.45 12.88 8.44
C VAL A 326 9.15 12.35 7.04
N GLY A 327 9.67 11.17 6.68
CA GLY A 327 9.31 10.52 5.41
C GLY A 327 7.84 10.13 5.33
N GLY A 328 7.25 9.66 6.43
CA GLY A 328 5.81 9.39 6.55
C GLY A 328 4.95 10.61 6.27
N VAL A 329 5.32 11.79 6.81
CA VAL A 329 4.69 13.07 6.49
C VAL A 329 4.82 13.35 4.98
N GLY A 330 6.01 13.17 4.43
CA GLY A 330 6.30 13.36 3.00
C GLY A 330 5.44 12.49 2.09
N ILE A 331 5.23 11.22 2.43
CA ILE A 331 4.38 10.28 1.69
C ILE A 331 2.94 10.82 1.58
N VAL A 332 2.38 11.33 2.67
CA VAL A 332 1.00 11.85 2.66
C VAL A 332 0.89 13.17 1.91
N VAL A 333 1.84 14.08 2.09
CA VAL A 333 1.90 15.34 1.31
C VAL A 333 1.97 15.05 -0.19
N TRP A 334 2.82 14.11 -0.60
CA TRP A 334 2.88 13.65 -2.00
C TRP A 334 1.54 13.10 -2.49
N ASN A 335 0.91 12.22 -1.72
CA ASN A 335 -0.36 11.62 -2.11
C ASN A 335 -1.48 12.66 -2.26
N VAL A 336 -1.60 13.61 -1.33
CA VAL A 336 -2.63 14.67 -1.38
C VAL A 336 -2.50 15.49 -2.67
N VAL A 337 -1.30 15.97 -2.98
CA VAL A 337 -1.07 16.81 -4.17
C VAL A 337 -1.26 15.99 -5.45
N THR A 338 -0.66 14.80 -5.53
CA THR A 338 -0.64 14.04 -6.79
C THR A 338 -1.94 13.32 -7.10
N VAL A 339 -2.70 12.88 -6.10
CA VAL A 339 -4.05 12.32 -6.31
C VAL A 339 -4.97 13.43 -6.82
N SER A 340 -5.01 14.58 -6.14
CA SER A 340 -5.88 15.70 -6.49
C SER A 340 -5.58 16.24 -7.88
N LEU A 341 -4.29 16.44 -8.20
CA LEU A 341 -3.87 16.88 -9.52
C LEU A 341 -4.29 15.88 -10.62
N ARG A 342 -4.05 14.58 -10.40
CA ARG A 342 -4.46 13.53 -11.36
C ARG A 342 -5.96 13.52 -11.60
N GLN A 343 -6.75 13.72 -10.54
CA GLN A 343 -8.21 13.82 -10.64
C GLN A 343 -8.65 15.01 -11.50
N ARG A 344 -7.96 16.15 -11.39
CA ARG A 344 -8.31 17.39 -12.11
C ARG A 344 -7.88 17.40 -13.57
N ILE A 345 -6.73 16.82 -13.92
CA ILE A 345 -6.18 16.89 -15.29
C ILE A 345 -6.51 15.68 -16.16
N THR A 346 -7.30 14.74 -15.65
CA THR A 346 -7.66 13.52 -16.37
C THR A 346 -9.15 13.54 -16.71
N PRO A 347 -9.55 13.30 -17.97
CA PRO A 347 -10.95 13.18 -18.33
C PRO A 347 -11.66 12.09 -17.53
N ASP A 348 -12.89 12.34 -17.10
CA ASP A 348 -13.67 11.41 -16.26
C ASP A 348 -13.74 9.99 -16.84
N ARG A 349 -13.94 9.88 -18.17
CA ARG A 349 -13.99 8.60 -18.89
C ARG A 349 -12.68 7.81 -18.84
N LEU A 350 -11.54 8.47 -18.57
CA LEU A 350 -10.21 7.88 -18.54
C LEU A 350 -9.64 7.70 -17.12
N LEU A 351 -10.24 8.31 -16.09
CA LEU A 351 -9.69 8.32 -14.72
C LEU A 351 -9.38 6.91 -14.19
N GLY A 352 -10.32 5.98 -14.31
CA GLY A 352 -10.11 4.59 -13.86
C GLY A 352 -9.02 3.85 -14.65
N ARG A 353 -8.98 4.05 -15.97
CA ARG A 353 -7.99 3.44 -16.87
C ARG A 353 -6.59 3.99 -16.60
N LEU A 354 -6.47 5.30 -16.41
CA LEU A 354 -5.22 5.97 -16.04
C LEU A 354 -4.73 5.52 -14.67
N ASN A 355 -5.60 5.45 -13.67
CA ASN A 355 -5.23 5.04 -12.32
C ASN A 355 -4.67 3.61 -12.29
N SER A 356 -5.23 2.72 -13.11
CA SER A 356 -4.73 1.36 -13.28
C SER A 356 -3.30 1.33 -13.84
N GLY A 357 -3.03 2.11 -14.90
CA GLY A 357 -1.69 2.26 -15.47
C GLY A 357 -0.70 2.90 -14.49
N TYR A 358 -1.14 3.90 -13.74
CA TYR A 358 -0.32 4.55 -12.71
C TYR A 358 0.05 3.58 -11.58
N ARG A 359 -0.91 2.76 -11.11
CA ARG A 359 -0.67 1.75 -10.07
C ARG A 359 0.29 0.66 -10.54
N LEU A 360 0.21 0.25 -11.80
CA LEU A 360 1.17 -0.71 -12.36
C LEU A 360 2.60 -0.19 -12.23
N VAL A 361 2.85 1.08 -12.56
CA VAL A 361 4.17 1.71 -12.39
C VAL A 361 4.53 1.86 -10.91
N ALA A 362 3.58 2.26 -10.06
CA ALA A 362 3.84 2.49 -8.64
C ALA A 362 4.13 1.20 -7.87
N TRP A 363 3.41 0.11 -8.13
CA TRP A 363 3.47 -1.12 -7.33
C TRP A 363 4.27 -2.23 -8.01
N GLY A 364 4.32 -2.23 -9.35
CA GLY A 364 5.09 -3.19 -10.13
C GLY A 364 6.60 -3.05 -9.95
N THR A 365 7.10 -1.90 -9.48
CA THR A 365 8.52 -1.68 -9.20
C THR A 365 8.97 -2.22 -7.83
N ARG A 366 8.03 -2.57 -6.93
CA ARG A 366 8.34 -3.09 -5.59
C ARG A 366 9.19 -4.37 -5.59
N PRO A 367 8.84 -5.44 -6.33
CA PRO A 367 9.67 -6.65 -6.38
C PRO A 367 11.05 -6.38 -6.98
N LEU A 368 11.14 -5.47 -7.96
CA LEU A 368 12.42 -5.06 -8.55
C LEU A 368 13.30 -4.34 -7.52
N GLY A 369 12.70 -3.49 -6.69
CA GLY A 369 13.35 -2.81 -5.58
C GLY A 369 13.88 -3.81 -4.56
N ALA A 370 13.04 -4.74 -4.09
CA ALA A 370 13.45 -5.78 -3.15
C ALA A 370 14.63 -6.61 -3.68
N ALA A 371 14.60 -7.01 -4.96
CA ALA A 371 15.71 -7.70 -5.61
C ALA A 371 17.00 -6.89 -5.64
N ALA A 372 16.91 -5.60 -6.04
CA ALA A 372 18.06 -4.71 -6.05
C ALA A 372 18.62 -4.47 -4.65
N GLY A 373 17.76 -4.32 -3.64
CA GLY A 373 18.15 -4.16 -2.23
C GLY A 373 18.90 -5.39 -1.70
N GLY A 374 18.39 -6.59 -1.99
CA GLY A 374 19.06 -7.84 -1.64
C GLY A 374 20.43 -7.99 -2.29
N LEU A 375 20.52 -7.73 -3.59
CA LEU A 375 21.78 -7.81 -4.36
C LEU A 375 22.80 -6.79 -3.86
N LEU A 376 22.41 -5.53 -3.71
CA LEU A 376 23.28 -4.47 -3.19
C LEU A 376 23.73 -4.75 -1.76
N ALA A 377 22.85 -5.29 -0.90
CA ALA A 377 23.21 -5.70 0.44
C ALA A 377 24.25 -6.82 0.45
N GLN A 378 24.14 -7.78 -0.48
CA GLN A 378 25.10 -8.89 -0.60
C GLN A 378 26.47 -8.43 -1.08
N LEU A 379 26.52 -7.52 -2.06
CA LEU A 379 27.76 -7.07 -2.69
C LEU A 379 28.48 -5.97 -1.90
N PHE A 380 27.72 -5.04 -1.30
CA PHE A 380 28.25 -3.81 -0.72
C PHE A 380 27.82 -3.56 0.73
N GLY A 381 27.02 -4.47 1.31
CA GLY A 381 26.52 -4.37 2.68
C GLY A 381 25.23 -3.53 2.81
N LEU A 382 24.58 -3.65 3.98
CA LEU A 382 23.26 -3.06 4.24
C LEU A 382 23.26 -1.51 4.15
N ARG A 383 24.29 -0.85 4.69
CA ARG A 383 24.39 0.63 4.66
C ARG A 383 24.50 1.21 3.26
N ALA A 384 25.11 0.48 2.33
CA ALA A 384 25.21 0.90 0.94
C ALA A 384 23.81 0.97 0.29
N VAL A 385 22.92 0.03 0.61
CA VAL A 385 21.52 0.06 0.14
C VAL A 385 20.84 1.35 0.57
N PHE A 386 20.95 1.70 1.86
CA PHE A 386 20.34 2.91 2.42
C PHE A 386 20.86 4.18 1.76
N ALA A 387 22.19 4.30 1.60
CA ALA A 387 22.82 5.46 0.97
C ALA A 387 22.42 5.59 -0.52
N VAL A 388 22.54 4.51 -1.29
CA VAL A 388 22.23 4.51 -2.73
C VAL A 388 20.76 4.83 -2.97
N MET A 389 19.84 4.26 -2.19
CA MET A 389 18.41 4.50 -2.34
C MET A 389 17.99 5.90 -1.89
N ALA A 390 18.69 6.49 -0.91
CA ALA A 390 18.52 7.90 -0.54
C ALA A 390 18.99 8.84 -1.64
N VAL A 391 20.16 8.59 -2.24
CA VAL A 391 20.67 9.37 -3.39
C VAL A 391 19.74 9.26 -4.58
N LEU A 392 19.25 8.05 -4.90
CA LEU A 392 18.27 7.82 -5.94
C LEU A 392 16.98 8.61 -5.69
N THR A 393 16.54 8.69 -4.44
CA THR A 393 15.36 9.46 -4.04
C THR A 393 15.59 10.97 -4.16
N LEU A 394 16.77 11.48 -3.80
CA LEU A 394 17.14 12.87 -4.01
C LEU A 394 17.24 13.21 -5.51
N ALA A 395 17.68 12.28 -6.35
CA ALA A 395 17.72 12.47 -7.80
C ALA A 395 16.32 12.72 -8.39
N LEU A 396 15.24 12.28 -7.72
CA LEU A 396 13.86 12.59 -8.12
C LEU A 396 13.53 14.08 -8.06
N LEU A 397 14.28 14.88 -7.30
CA LEU A 397 14.15 16.34 -7.31
C LEU A 397 14.41 16.94 -8.71
N THR A 398 15.15 16.25 -9.59
CA THR A 398 15.31 16.67 -10.99
C THR A 398 13.99 16.62 -11.77
N GLY A 399 13.05 15.76 -11.38
CA GLY A 399 11.71 15.69 -11.94
C GLY A 399 10.90 16.96 -11.73
N LEU A 400 11.20 17.73 -10.67
CA LEU A 400 10.56 19.03 -10.37
C LEU A 400 10.86 20.10 -11.42
N ARG A 401 11.89 19.92 -12.26
CA ARG A 401 12.09 20.76 -13.46
C ARG A 401 10.90 20.66 -14.44
N THR A 402 10.14 19.57 -14.37
CA THR A 402 8.94 19.36 -15.18
C THR A 402 7.64 19.45 -14.38
N VAL A 403 7.71 19.35 -13.04
CA VAL A 403 6.57 19.41 -12.13
C VAL A 403 6.65 20.74 -11.36
N THR A 404 6.37 21.83 -12.06
CA THR A 404 6.29 23.19 -11.49
C THR A 404 4.84 23.59 -11.27
N ASP A 405 4.59 24.57 -10.39
CA ASP A 405 3.25 25.11 -10.16
C ASP A 405 2.62 25.59 -11.48
N ASP A 406 3.37 26.33 -12.30
CA ASP A 406 2.93 26.76 -13.63
C ASP A 406 2.53 25.60 -14.55
N SER A 407 3.30 24.49 -14.54
CA SER A 407 3.00 23.32 -15.38
C SER A 407 1.74 22.59 -14.92
N MET A 408 1.48 22.57 -13.61
CA MET A 408 0.28 21.98 -13.03
C MET A 408 -0.94 22.84 -13.33
N ASP A 409 -0.84 24.16 -13.13
CA ASP A 409 -1.92 25.12 -13.39
C ASP A 409 -2.23 25.24 -14.89
N ALA A 410 -1.22 25.09 -15.76
CA ALA A 410 -1.43 25.04 -17.21
C ALA A 410 -2.16 23.75 -17.63
N ALA A 411 -1.83 22.60 -17.04
CA ALA A 411 -2.50 21.34 -17.32
C ALA A 411 -3.97 21.35 -16.86
N GLU A 412 -4.27 21.97 -15.73
CA GLU A 412 -5.65 22.15 -15.23
C GLU A 412 -6.46 23.05 -16.17
N ARG A 413 -5.91 24.20 -16.59
CA ARG A 413 -6.59 25.10 -17.53
C ARG A 413 -6.88 24.45 -18.89
N GLN A 414 -6.01 23.57 -19.38
CA GLN A 414 -6.23 22.84 -20.63
C GLN A 414 -7.39 21.84 -20.57
N GLN A 415 -7.74 21.39 -19.36
CA GLN A 415 -8.84 20.44 -19.15
C GLN A 415 -10.19 21.16 -19.03
N ASP A 416 -10.20 22.40 -18.54
CA ASP A 416 -11.40 23.23 -18.40
C ASP A 416 -11.82 23.93 -19.72
N ASP A 417 -11.02 23.83 -20.80
CA ASP A 417 -11.34 24.44 -22.09
C ASP A 417 -12.48 23.68 -22.79
N PRO A 418 -13.67 24.28 -22.98
CA PRO A 418 -14.84 23.63 -23.57
C PRO A 418 -14.68 23.30 -25.07
N ARG A 419 -13.55 23.63 -25.70
CA ARG A 419 -13.28 23.35 -27.13
C ARG A 419 -12.72 21.95 -27.41
N ARG A 420 -12.79 21.02 -26.45
CA ARG A 420 -12.29 19.63 -26.58
C ARG A 420 -13.35 18.55 -26.40
#